data_AF-A0A7X3LDH3-F1
#
_entry.id   AF-A0A7X3LDH3-F1
#
_cell.length_a   1.000
_cell.length_b   1.000
_cell.length_c   1.000
_cell.angle_alpha   90.00
_cell.angle_beta   90.00
_cell.angle_gamma   90.00
#
_symmetry.space_group_name_H-M   'P 1'
#
loop_
_entity.id
_entity.type
_entity.pdbx_description
1 polymer ?
#
loop_
_entity_poly.entity_id
_entity_poly.type
_entity_poly.pdbx_seq_one_letter_code
_entity_poly.pdbx_strand_id
1 'polypeptide(L)'
;MNTDVPTGAQACACPPASHEERVVLLEVLPHRYKPGLRALLSAPEPGQPGLGHIFLREDWLASVAGLLGMGPSWTRPGEPIPIRVGAEYDDRLGPRIVIAASDRPTPAQAAADAELRRALEEQGRWRRARAPDKIRQLFAIVPEGGGPRWEALALQLQDLDERRIVHLAVRPVNLDDPDAVHEALRDAGEYVHWTGADAVLIVTGDRHVGSRVFSEPRVVEAACDLGAALLTLAGPVSTPIDDLAWHSSPVPGAVQAAIERILRGELEKADRPRLDRIEELLIRSRIPPGDGWPSDAPF
;
A
#
# COMPACT_ATOMS: atom_id res chain seq x y z
N MET A 1 4.78 35.28 14.52
CA MET A 1 5.02 34.11 15.39
C MET A 1 5.45 32.97 14.48
N ASN A 2 6.73 32.59 14.53
CA ASN A 2 7.25 31.43 13.83
C ASN A 2 6.72 30.18 14.53
N THR A 3 5.88 29.41 13.84
CA THR A 3 5.54 28.04 14.22
C THR A 3 6.42 27.10 13.43
N ASP A 4 7.65 26.91 13.94
CA ASP A 4 8.49 25.78 13.58
C ASP A 4 7.80 24.50 14.08
N VAL A 5 7.44 23.62 13.14
CA VAL A 5 6.94 22.28 13.44
C VAL A 5 8.13 21.44 13.92
N PRO A 6 8.07 20.79 15.10
CA PRO A 6 9.20 20.03 15.60
C PRO A 6 9.44 18.80 14.72
N THR A 7 10.68 18.69 14.25
CA THR A 7 11.26 17.68 13.33
C THR A 7 11.33 16.25 13.91
N GLY A 8 10.38 15.87 14.77
CA GLY A 8 10.36 14.60 15.51
C GLY A 8 9.09 13.77 15.35
N ALA A 9 8.08 14.23 14.61
CA ALA A 9 6.81 13.50 14.43
C ALA A 9 6.86 12.35 13.39
N GLN A 10 8.05 12.00 12.89
CA GLN A 10 8.29 10.89 11.95
C GLN A 10 8.86 9.63 12.61
N ALA A 11 8.97 9.60 13.95
CA ALA A 11 9.32 8.37 14.64
C ALA A 11 8.12 7.41 14.60
N CYS A 12 8.10 6.54 13.59
CA CYS A 12 7.28 5.35 13.58
C CYS A 12 7.40 4.67 14.95
N ALA A 13 6.26 4.42 15.60
CA ALA A 13 6.20 3.51 16.72
C ALA A 13 6.66 2.14 16.20
N CYS A 14 7.93 1.81 16.44
CA CYS A 14 8.43 0.46 16.28
C CYS A 14 7.57 -0.46 17.15
N PRO A 15 7.00 -1.56 16.62
CA PRO A 15 6.52 -2.62 17.50
C PRO A 15 7.71 -3.12 18.34
N PRO A 16 7.44 -3.59 19.58
CA PRO A 16 8.49 -3.99 20.50
C PRO A 16 9.33 -5.11 19.89
N ALA A 17 10.65 -5.02 20.05
CA ALA A 17 11.59 -6.06 19.66
C ALA A 17 11.29 -7.36 20.43
N SER A 18 10.57 -8.29 19.81
CA SER A 18 10.45 -9.66 20.31
C SER A 18 11.51 -10.53 19.63
N HIS A 19 12.54 -10.90 20.42
CA HIS A 19 13.47 -12.02 20.22
C HIS A 19 14.08 -12.25 18.82
N GLU A 20 15.33 -11.79 18.64
CA GLU A 20 16.32 -12.20 17.63
C GLU A 20 15.80 -12.67 16.26
N GLU A 21 14.97 -11.87 15.59
CA GLU A 21 14.70 -12.08 14.18
C GLU A 21 15.96 -11.75 13.37
N ARG A 22 16.49 -12.73 12.63
CA ARG A 22 17.64 -12.53 11.75
C ARG A 22 17.19 -12.67 10.30
N VAL A 23 17.53 -11.67 9.50
CA VAL A 23 17.46 -11.77 8.04
C VAL A 23 18.73 -12.46 7.58
N VAL A 24 18.60 -13.48 6.73
CA VAL A 24 19.71 -14.19 6.10
C VAL A 24 19.44 -14.30 4.60
N LEU A 25 20.50 -14.40 3.81
CA LEU A 25 20.43 -14.54 2.37
C LEU A 25 20.50 -16.03 2.02
N LEU A 26 19.57 -16.49 1.19
CA LEU A 26 19.51 -17.84 0.65
C LEU A 26 19.94 -17.83 -0.82
N GLU A 27 21.15 -18.31 -1.12
CA GLU A 27 21.62 -18.45 -2.50
C GLU A 27 21.40 -19.87 -3.01
N VAL A 28 20.67 -20.00 -4.12
CA VAL A 28 20.42 -21.27 -4.81
C VAL A 28 21.58 -21.60 -5.75
N LEU A 29 22.33 -22.67 -5.46
CA LEU A 29 23.49 -23.08 -6.24
C LEU A 29 23.12 -24.10 -7.32
N PRO A 30 23.68 -24.00 -8.54
CA PRO A 30 23.47 -24.98 -9.59
C PRO A 30 24.05 -26.35 -9.20
N HIS A 31 23.24 -27.40 -9.31
CA HIS A 31 23.64 -28.75 -8.88
C HIS A 31 24.24 -29.54 -10.05
N ARG A 32 25.47 -30.09 -9.91
CA ARG A 32 26.12 -30.87 -10.98
C ARG A 32 26.04 -32.40 -10.86
N TYR A 33 25.79 -32.99 -9.67
CA TYR A 33 26.00 -34.45 -9.48
C TYR A 33 25.05 -35.23 -8.54
N LYS A 34 23.95 -34.67 -8.02
CA LYS A 34 22.92 -35.41 -7.24
C LYS A 34 21.53 -34.78 -7.44
N PRO A 35 20.44 -35.55 -7.33
CA PRO A 35 19.09 -35.00 -7.26
C PRO A 35 18.93 -34.17 -5.97
N GLY A 36 18.46 -32.93 -6.12
CA GLY A 36 18.24 -31.97 -5.02
C GLY A 36 18.87 -30.60 -5.31
N LEU A 37 18.45 -29.59 -4.55
CA LEU A 37 18.97 -28.23 -4.64
C LEU A 37 19.91 -27.93 -3.46
N ARG A 38 21.08 -27.34 -3.73
CA ARG A 38 22.01 -26.90 -2.68
C ARG A 38 21.79 -25.40 -2.46
N ALA A 39 21.44 -25.00 -1.24
CA ALA A 39 21.35 -23.60 -0.88
C ALA A 39 22.42 -23.20 0.14
N LEU A 40 22.89 -21.96 0.04
CA LEU A 40 23.81 -21.33 0.98
C LEU A 40 23.04 -20.30 1.80
N LEU A 41 23.14 -20.39 3.13
CA LEU A 41 22.69 -19.33 4.03
C LEU A 41 23.88 -18.43 4.40
N SER A 42 23.74 -17.12 4.24
CA SER A 42 24.74 -16.13 4.66
C SER A 42 24.10 -14.97 5.43
N ALA A 43 24.87 -14.39 6.36
CA ALA A 43 24.45 -13.19 7.07
C ALA A 43 24.53 -11.96 6.13
N PRO A 44 23.66 -10.95 6.29
CA PRO A 44 23.66 -9.75 5.45
C PRO A 44 24.85 -8.81 5.74
N GLU A 45 25.55 -8.97 6.87
CA GLU A 45 26.74 -8.18 7.23
C GLU A 45 28.05 -8.92 6.93
N PRO A 46 29.16 -8.21 6.63
CA PRO A 46 30.46 -8.78 6.21
C PRO A 46 31.28 -9.41 7.36
N GLY A 47 30.62 -10.00 8.35
CA GLY A 47 31.23 -10.90 9.33
C GLY A 47 31.14 -12.34 8.85
N GLN A 48 32.18 -13.15 9.08
CA GLN A 48 32.31 -14.53 8.56
C GLN A 48 30.97 -15.28 8.44
N PRO A 49 30.61 -15.81 7.26
CA PRO A 49 29.31 -16.45 7.06
C PRO A 49 29.20 -17.72 7.90
N GLY A 50 28.17 -17.81 8.73
CA GLY A 50 27.71 -19.09 9.26
C GLY A 50 27.09 -19.89 8.11
N LEU A 51 27.82 -20.87 7.59
CA LEU A 51 27.38 -21.66 6.44
C LEU A 51 26.34 -22.70 6.88
N GLY A 52 25.10 -22.53 6.43
CA GLY A 52 24.04 -23.53 6.55
C GLY A 52 23.74 -24.20 5.20
N HIS A 53 23.44 -25.50 5.21
CA HIS A 53 22.97 -26.24 4.04
C HIS A 53 21.53 -26.69 4.26
N ILE A 54 20.61 -26.27 3.40
CA ILE A 54 19.25 -26.80 3.33
C ILE A 54 19.17 -27.69 2.09
N PHE A 55 18.78 -28.94 2.27
CA PHE A 55 18.48 -29.87 1.19
C PHE A 55 16.98 -29.88 0.96
N LEU A 56 16.54 -29.37 -0.18
CA LEU A 56 15.16 -29.47 -0.63
C LEU A 56 15.08 -30.45 -1.80
N ARG A 57 14.09 -31.34 -1.77
CA ARG A 57 13.74 -32.17 -2.95
C ARG A 57 13.07 -31.26 -3.99
N GLU A 58 13.33 -31.49 -5.29
CA GLU A 58 12.87 -30.59 -6.38
C GLU A 58 11.34 -30.40 -6.42
N ASP A 59 10.59 -31.44 -6.10
CA ASP A 59 9.12 -31.43 -5.98
C ASP A 59 8.62 -30.56 -4.83
N TRP A 60 9.43 -30.37 -3.79
CA TRP A 60 9.12 -29.50 -2.66
C TRP A 60 9.44 -28.04 -2.92
N LEU A 61 10.21 -27.70 -3.96
CA LEU A 61 10.69 -26.32 -4.16
C LEU A 61 9.55 -25.40 -4.60
N ALA A 62 8.71 -25.86 -5.52
CA ALA A 62 7.50 -25.14 -5.92
C ALA A 62 6.49 -25.06 -4.77
N SER A 63 6.38 -26.12 -3.95
CA SER A 63 5.50 -26.15 -2.79
C SER A 63 6.00 -25.24 -1.65
N VAL A 64 7.30 -25.20 -1.38
CA VAL A 64 7.90 -24.34 -0.35
C VAL A 64 7.95 -22.89 -0.82
N ALA A 65 8.28 -22.62 -2.09
CA ALA A 65 8.17 -21.28 -2.65
C ALA A 65 6.71 -20.78 -2.63
N GLY A 66 5.75 -21.63 -3.01
CA GLY A 66 4.32 -21.34 -2.91
C GLY A 66 3.84 -21.12 -1.47
N LEU A 67 4.31 -21.93 -0.50
CA LEU A 67 4.00 -21.80 0.92
C LEU A 67 4.61 -20.54 1.57
N LEU A 68 5.75 -20.08 1.05
CA LEU A 68 6.42 -18.86 1.49
C LEU A 68 5.90 -17.60 0.77
N GLY A 69 4.89 -17.72 -0.10
CA GLY A 69 4.37 -16.61 -0.91
C GLY A 69 5.36 -16.11 -1.97
N MET A 70 6.44 -16.85 -2.23
CA MET A 70 7.44 -16.51 -3.22
C MET A 70 6.92 -16.93 -4.60
N GLY A 71 6.32 -15.98 -5.31
CA GLY A 71 5.91 -16.15 -6.69
C GLY A 71 7.10 -16.44 -7.63
N PRO A 72 6.84 -16.84 -8.89
CA PRO A 72 7.87 -17.18 -9.88
C PRO A 72 8.86 -16.04 -10.19
N SER A 73 8.53 -14.79 -9.83
CA SER A 73 9.41 -13.61 -9.95
C SER A 73 10.64 -13.65 -9.03
N TRP A 74 10.61 -14.41 -7.94
CA TRP A 74 11.70 -14.49 -6.96
C TRP A 74 12.83 -15.46 -7.36
N THR A 75 12.59 -16.31 -8.35
CA THR A 75 13.50 -17.41 -8.73
C THR A 75 14.34 -17.05 -9.95
N ARG A 76 15.25 -16.07 -9.82
CA ARG A 76 16.39 -15.98 -10.75
C ARG A 76 17.53 -16.86 -10.22
N PRO A 77 18.00 -17.87 -10.98
CA PRO A 77 19.08 -18.74 -10.52
C PRO A 77 20.34 -17.92 -10.15
N GLY A 78 20.85 -18.12 -8.93
CA GLY A 78 22.07 -17.47 -8.44
C GLY A 78 21.89 -16.11 -7.75
N GLU A 79 20.67 -15.56 -7.69
CA GLU A 79 20.41 -14.36 -6.89
C GLU A 79 20.02 -14.75 -5.45
N PRO A 80 20.67 -14.19 -4.41
CA PRO A 80 20.33 -14.50 -3.03
C PRO A 80 18.94 -13.97 -2.67
N ILE A 81 18.10 -14.84 -2.12
CA ILE A 81 16.74 -14.50 -1.66
C ILE A 81 16.81 -14.14 -0.17
N PRO A 82 16.34 -12.97 0.25
CA PRO A 82 16.29 -12.63 1.66
C PRO A 82 15.19 -13.44 2.33
N ILE A 83 15.55 -14.23 3.34
CA ILE A 83 14.62 -14.98 4.17
C ILE A 83 14.76 -14.55 5.62
N ARG A 84 13.64 -14.48 6.34
CA ARG A 84 13.59 -14.24 7.77
C ARG A 84 13.63 -15.58 8.47
N VAL A 85 14.59 -15.74 9.39
CA VAL A 85 14.65 -16.89 10.28
C VAL A 85 14.40 -16.40 11.69
N GLY A 86 13.31 -16.87 12.28
CA GLY A 86 12.91 -16.57 13.66
C GLY A 86 12.74 -17.85 14.47
N ALA A 87 12.85 -17.74 15.79
CA ALA A 87 12.45 -18.80 16.70
C ALA A 87 11.14 -18.38 17.37
N GLU A 88 10.11 -19.20 17.25
CA GLU A 88 8.83 -19.00 17.93
C GLU A 88 8.58 -20.17 18.88
N TYR A 89 7.76 -19.93 19.90
CA TYR A 89 7.31 -20.99 20.80
C TYR A 89 5.81 -21.18 20.59
N ASP A 90 5.43 -22.39 20.16
CA ASP A 90 4.02 -22.78 20.03
C ASP A 90 3.61 -23.59 21.25
N ASP A 91 2.53 -23.20 21.93
CA ASP A 91 2.11 -23.84 23.18
C ASP A 91 1.73 -25.33 23.02
N ARG A 92 1.48 -25.79 21.78
CA ARG A 92 1.15 -27.20 21.48
C ARG A 92 2.32 -27.97 20.89
N LEU A 93 3.16 -27.31 20.08
CA LEU A 93 4.22 -27.95 19.31
C LEU A 93 5.63 -27.70 19.88
N GLY A 94 5.76 -26.81 20.88
CA GLY A 94 7.02 -26.43 21.48
C GLY A 94 7.83 -25.44 20.63
N PRO A 95 9.16 -25.37 20.80
CA PRO A 95 10.00 -24.41 20.08
C PRO A 95 10.06 -24.76 18.58
N ARG A 96 9.75 -23.79 17.72
CA ARG A 96 9.78 -23.90 16.27
C ARG A 96 10.72 -22.87 15.65
N ILE A 97 11.40 -23.27 14.58
CA ILE A 97 12.12 -22.33 13.71
C ILE A 97 11.17 -21.95 12.58
N VAL A 98 10.89 -20.66 12.46
CA VAL A 98 10.09 -20.09 11.39
C VAL A 98 11.02 -19.54 10.33
N ILE A 99 10.90 -20.09 9.12
CA ILE A 99 11.54 -19.55 7.93
C ILE A 99 10.44 -18.93 7.08
N ALA A 100 10.55 -17.62 6.82
CA ALA A 100 9.63 -16.87 5.98
C ALA A 100 10.44 -16.12 4.90
N ALA A 101 9.82 -15.74 3.79
CA ALA A 101 10.42 -14.74 2.92
C ALA A 101 10.61 -13.43 3.72
N SER A 102 11.71 -12.72 3.49
CA SER A 102 11.93 -11.40 4.08
C SER A 102 11.56 -10.33 3.07
N ASP A 103 10.78 -9.36 3.53
CA ASP A 103 10.39 -8.21 2.74
C ASP A 103 11.53 -7.21 2.52
N ARG A 104 12.64 -7.37 3.26
CA ARG A 104 13.77 -6.45 3.18
C ARG A 104 14.53 -6.68 1.87
N PRO A 105 14.79 -5.63 1.09
CA PRO A 105 15.57 -5.78 -0.13
C PRO A 105 17.00 -6.23 0.19
N THR A 106 17.59 -7.01 -0.71
CA THR A 106 19.03 -7.24 -0.71
C THR A 106 19.77 -5.92 -1.02
N PRO A 107 21.07 -5.79 -0.71
CA PRO A 107 21.85 -4.60 -1.09
C PRO A 107 21.80 -4.30 -2.60
N ALA A 108 21.79 -5.33 -3.45
CA ALA A 108 21.68 -5.18 -4.89
C ALA A 108 20.30 -4.64 -5.32
N GLN A 109 19.23 -5.14 -4.69
CA GLN A 109 17.87 -4.67 -4.95
C GLN A 109 17.67 -3.23 -4.47
N ALA A 110 18.18 -2.87 -3.29
CA ALA A 110 18.12 -1.49 -2.80
C ALA A 110 18.91 -0.53 -3.71
N ALA A 111 20.05 -0.98 -4.26
CA ALA A 111 20.78 -0.21 -5.26
C ALA A 111 19.98 -0.03 -6.55
N ALA A 112 19.32 -1.09 -7.04
CA ALA A 112 18.46 -1.02 -8.22
C ALA A 112 17.27 -0.07 -8.02
N ASP A 113 16.61 -0.11 -6.86
CA ASP A 113 15.51 0.80 -6.51
C ASP A 113 16.00 2.27 -6.51
N ALA A 114 17.20 2.52 -5.98
CA ALA A 114 17.82 3.85 -5.98
C ALA A 114 18.20 4.32 -7.39
N GLU A 115 18.70 3.44 -8.25
CA GLU A 115 19.00 3.76 -9.65
C GLU A 115 17.75 4.07 -10.46
N LEU A 116 16.69 3.27 -10.28
CA LEU A 116 15.38 3.52 -10.89
C LEU A 116 14.83 4.88 -10.49
N ARG A 117 14.84 5.19 -9.19
CA ARG A 117 14.43 6.50 -8.68
C ARG A 117 15.22 7.63 -9.33
N ARG A 118 16.56 7.53 -9.34
CA ARG A 118 17.42 8.56 -9.96
C ARG A 118 17.08 8.76 -11.44
N ALA A 119 16.88 7.68 -12.19
CA ALA A 119 16.50 7.76 -13.60
C ALA A 119 15.14 8.46 -13.80
N LEU A 120 14.16 8.20 -12.93
CA LEU A 120 12.84 8.84 -12.97
C LEU A 120 12.90 10.32 -12.53
N GLU A 121 13.77 10.67 -11.59
CA GLU A 121 14.06 12.05 -11.19
C GLU A 121 14.70 12.84 -12.34
N GLU A 122 15.67 12.26 -13.05
CA GLU A 122 16.30 12.86 -14.24
C GLU A 122 15.31 13.09 -15.39
N GLN A 123 14.32 12.20 -15.54
CA GLN A 123 13.22 12.36 -16.50
C GLN A 123 12.14 13.36 -16.02
N GLY A 124 12.23 13.85 -14.79
CA GLY A 124 11.23 14.73 -14.17
C GLY A 124 9.89 14.07 -13.87
N ARG A 125 9.82 12.73 -13.96
CA ARG A 125 8.64 11.89 -13.67
C ARG A 125 8.50 11.59 -12.19
N TRP A 126 9.61 11.45 -11.47
CA TRP A 126 9.59 11.20 -10.03
C TRP A 126 9.15 12.47 -9.29
N ARG A 127 7.90 12.49 -8.83
CA ARG A 127 7.36 13.56 -8.00
C ARG A 127 6.48 12.98 -6.92
N ARG A 128 6.81 13.29 -5.67
CA ARG A 128 5.93 12.95 -4.55
C ARG A 128 4.56 13.58 -4.78
N ALA A 129 3.51 12.78 -4.66
CA ALA A 129 2.15 13.24 -4.80
C ALA A 129 1.83 14.32 -3.77
N ARG A 130 1.02 15.29 -4.16
CA ARG A 130 0.56 16.35 -3.27
C ARG A 130 -0.68 15.90 -2.49
N ALA A 131 -0.94 16.59 -1.39
CA ALA A 131 -2.21 16.43 -0.68
C ALA A 131 -3.36 16.75 -1.65
N PRO A 132 -4.41 15.92 -1.71
CA PRO A 132 -5.60 16.29 -2.45
C PRO A 132 -6.36 17.40 -1.69
N ASP A 133 -6.96 18.33 -2.42
CA ASP A 133 -7.74 19.42 -1.83
C ASP A 133 -9.10 18.97 -1.28
N LYS A 134 -9.60 17.85 -1.79
CA LYS A 134 -10.86 17.18 -1.47
C LYS A 134 -10.72 15.67 -1.65
N ILE A 135 -11.60 14.86 -1.09
CA ILE A 135 -11.58 13.40 -1.27
C ILE A 135 -13.00 12.84 -1.40
N ARG A 136 -13.62 13.05 -2.57
CA ARG A 136 -14.99 12.58 -2.86
C ARG A 136 -15.00 11.29 -3.67
N GLN A 137 -13.94 11.02 -4.41
CA GLN A 137 -13.76 9.78 -5.16
C GLN A 137 -12.41 9.17 -4.82
N LEU A 138 -12.46 7.95 -4.29
CA LEU A 138 -11.30 7.16 -3.90
C LEU A 138 -11.29 5.85 -4.69
N PHE A 139 -10.21 5.58 -5.40
CA PHE A 139 -9.98 4.28 -6.05
C PHE A 139 -8.95 3.48 -5.24
N ALA A 140 -9.32 2.28 -4.80
CA ALA A 140 -8.47 1.45 -3.96
C ALA A 140 -8.00 0.19 -4.71
N ILE A 141 -6.69 0.00 -4.81
CA ILE A 141 -6.07 -1.25 -5.26
C ILE A 141 -5.70 -2.08 -4.03
N VAL A 142 -6.29 -3.26 -3.90
CA VAL A 142 -6.29 -4.05 -2.66
C VAL A 142 -5.93 -5.52 -2.95
N PRO A 143 -5.42 -6.28 -1.97
CA PRO A 143 -5.13 -7.69 -2.18
C PRO A 143 -6.39 -8.50 -2.49
N GLU A 144 -6.29 -9.38 -3.48
CA GLU A 144 -7.27 -10.43 -3.73
C GLU A 144 -7.35 -11.35 -2.51
N GLY A 145 -8.57 -11.61 -2.02
CA GLY A 145 -8.80 -12.34 -0.78
C GLY A 145 -8.70 -11.49 0.50
N GLY A 146 -8.45 -10.18 0.38
CA GLY A 146 -8.36 -9.26 1.52
C GLY A 146 -7.05 -9.39 2.29
N GLY A 147 -7.09 -8.96 3.55
CA GLY A 147 -5.95 -8.99 4.46
C GLY A 147 -6.22 -8.15 5.72
N PRO A 148 -5.53 -8.44 6.82
CA PRO A 148 -5.86 -7.90 8.14
C PRO A 148 -5.77 -6.37 8.22
N ARG A 149 -4.84 -5.74 7.50
CA ARG A 149 -4.68 -4.28 7.47
C ARG A 149 -5.72 -3.64 6.55
N TRP A 150 -5.99 -4.22 5.38
CA TRP A 150 -7.06 -3.73 4.51
C TRP A 150 -8.41 -3.86 5.21
N GLU A 151 -8.74 -5.02 5.79
CA GLU A 151 -9.99 -5.26 6.52
C GLU A 151 -10.19 -4.25 7.65
N ALA A 152 -9.12 -3.91 8.38
CA ALA A 152 -9.15 -2.92 9.44
C ALA A 152 -9.36 -1.47 8.97
N LEU A 153 -9.13 -1.17 7.69
CA LEU A 153 -9.39 0.14 7.07
C LEU A 153 -10.71 0.15 6.26
N ALA A 154 -11.05 -0.99 5.66
CA ALA A 154 -12.13 -1.15 4.70
C ALA A 154 -13.49 -0.84 5.33
N LEU A 155 -13.71 -1.24 6.58
CA LEU A 155 -14.96 -0.97 7.30
C LEU A 155 -15.27 0.53 7.39
N GLN A 156 -14.26 1.34 7.63
CA GLN A 156 -14.36 2.78 7.79
C GLN A 156 -14.55 3.46 6.43
N LEU A 157 -13.84 2.99 5.39
CA LEU A 157 -14.04 3.50 4.03
C LEU A 157 -15.43 3.11 3.48
N GLN A 158 -15.94 1.94 3.84
CA GLN A 158 -17.30 1.50 3.50
C GLN A 158 -18.35 2.38 4.20
N ASP A 159 -18.20 2.70 5.49
CA ASP A 159 -19.13 3.62 6.17
C ASP A 159 -19.15 5.02 5.51
N LEU A 160 -18.00 5.51 5.03
CA LEU A 160 -17.93 6.76 4.27
C LEU A 160 -18.65 6.67 2.90
N ASP A 161 -18.57 5.54 2.22
CA ASP A 161 -19.24 5.28 0.94
C ASP A 161 -20.76 5.12 1.10
N GLU A 162 -21.19 4.33 2.09
CA GLU A 162 -22.61 4.13 2.44
C GLU A 162 -23.30 5.46 2.80
N ARG A 163 -22.57 6.35 3.48
CA ARG A 163 -23.02 7.72 3.81
C ARG A 163 -22.89 8.70 2.66
N ARG A 164 -22.37 8.28 1.51
CA ARG A 164 -22.12 9.09 0.31
C ARG A 164 -21.21 10.28 0.57
N ILE A 165 -20.26 10.13 1.50
CA ILE A 165 -19.24 11.14 1.80
C ILE A 165 -18.08 10.98 0.81
N VAL A 166 -17.62 9.74 0.61
CA VAL A 166 -16.55 9.39 -0.32
C VAL A 166 -17.00 8.19 -1.15
N HIS A 167 -17.10 8.34 -2.47
CA HIS A 167 -17.36 7.21 -3.35
C HIS A 167 -16.13 6.32 -3.44
N LEU A 168 -16.26 5.06 -3.02
CA LEU A 168 -15.17 4.09 -3.00
C LEU A 168 -15.31 3.09 -4.16
N ALA A 169 -14.33 3.10 -5.07
CA ALA A 169 -14.15 2.03 -6.06
C ALA A 169 -13.02 1.11 -5.61
N VAL A 170 -13.26 -0.20 -5.58
CA VAL A 170 -12.26 -1.19 -5.11
C VAL A 170 -11.89 -2.14 -6.24
N ARG A 171 -10.58 -2.32 -6.46
CA ARG A 171 -9.99 -3.25 -7.41
C ARG A 171 -9.15 -4.29 -6.66
N PRO A 172 -9.68 -5.50 -6.42
CA PRO A 172 -8.90 -6.61 -5.89
C PRO A 172 -7.88 -7.11 -6.92
N VAL A 173 -6.65 -7.35 -6.48
CA VAL A 173 -5.52 -7.74 -7.33
C VAL A 173 -4.65 -8.76 -6.62
N ASN A 174 -4.17 -9.76 -7.35
CA ASN A 174 -3.09 -10.61 -6.87
C ASN A 174 -1.80 -9.79 -6.77
N LEU A 175 -1.46 -9.32 -5.56
CA LEU A 175 -0.29 -8.46 -5.33
C LEU A 175 1.05 -9.18 -5.55
N ASP A 176 1.04 -10.50 -5.71
CA ASP A 176 2.23 -11.30 -6.00
C ASP A 176 2.51 -11.39 -7.52
N ASP A 177 1.60 -10.87 -8.35
CA ASP A 177 1.70 -10.85 -9.81
C ASP A 177 1.97 -9.42 -10.32
N PRO A 178 3.19 -9.15 -10.84
CA PRO A 178 3.54 -7.82 -11.34
C PRO A 178 2.78 -7.41 -12.61
N ASP A 179 2.25 -8.35 -13.40
CA ASP A 179 1.42 -8.03 -14.55
C ASP A 179 0.03 -7.59 -14.07
N ALA A 180 -0.56 -8.31 -13.11
CA ALA A 180 -1.84 -7.94 -12.52
C ALA A 180 -1.79 -6.57 -11.81
N VAL A 181 -0.72 -6.30 -11.06
CA VAL A 181 -0.53 -4.98 -10.40
C VAL A 181 -0.34 -3.87 -11.43
N HIS A 182 0.47 -4.11 -12.48
CA HIS A 182 0.66 -3.12 -13.54
C HIS A 182 -0.66 -2.80 -14.26
N GLU A 183 -1.45 -3.80 -14.63
CA GLU A 183 -2.76 -3.59 -15.24
C GLU A 183 -3.73 -2.86 -14.30
N ALA A 184 -3.72 -3.16 -13.00
CA ALA A 184 -4.54 -2.44 -12.03
C ALA A 184 -4.16 -0.97 -11.88
N LEU A 185 -2.87 -0.63 -12.02
CA LEU A 185 -2.42 0.77 -12.05
C LEU A 185 -2.84 1.47 -13.35
N ARG A 186 -2.86 0.76 -14.48
CA ARG A 186 -3.43 1.29 -15.73
C ARG A 186 -4.93 1.54 -15.59
N ASP A 187 -5.68 0.59 -15.05
CA ASP A 187 -7.11 0.73 -14.75
C ASP A 187 -7.35 1.94 -13.83
N ALA A 188 -6.51 2.13 -12.80
CA ALA A 188 -6.59 3.27 -11.90
C ALA A 188 -6.31 4.60 -12.63
N GLY A 189 -5.30 4.64 -13.50
CA GLY A 189 -5.02 5.82 -14.32
C GLY A 189 -6.16 6.18 -15.27
N GLU A 190 -6.78 5.18 -15.91
CA GLU A 190 -7.99 5.37 -16.72
C GLU A 190 -9.16 5.85 -15.87
N TYR A 191 -9.38 5.27 -14.70
CA TYR A 191 -10.42 5.69 -13.77
C TYR A 191 -10.22 7.15 -13.34
N VAL A 192 -9.01 7.54 -12.94
CA VAL A 192 -8.66 8.93 -12.61
C VAL A 192 -8.97 9.85 -13.79
N HIS A 193 -8.58 9.46 -15.01
CA HIS A 193 -8.81 10.25 -16.21
C HIS A 193 -10.31 10.47 -16.50
N TRP A 194 -11.14 9.42 -16.38
CA TRP A 194 -12.55 9.47 -16.74
C TRP A 194 -13.45 10.03 -15.63
N THR A 195 -13.19 9.69 -14.37
CA THR A 195 -14.06 10.07 -13.25
C THR A 195 -13.58 11.31 -12.52
N GLY A 196 -12.32 11.70 -12.71
CA GLY A 196 -11.67 12.76 -11.94
C GLY A 196 -11.42 12.34 -10.49
N ALA A 197 -11.02 11.08 -10.27
CA ALA A 197 -10.77 10.56 -8.93
C ALA A 197 -9.77 11.44 -8.18
N ASP A 198 -10.09 11.78 -6.93
CA ASP A 198 -9.30 12.72 -6.15
C ASP A 198 -8.04 12.05 -5.59
N ALA A 199 -8.13 10.75 -5.32
CA ALA A 199 -7.05 9.96 -4.78
C ALA A 199 -7.10 8.48 -5.19
N VAL A 200 -5.93 7.86 -5.22
CA VAL A 200 -5.73 6.42 -5.35
C VAL A 200 -5.10 5.90 -4.05
N LEU A 201 -5.69 4.87 -3.46
CA LEU A 201 -5.16 4.14 -2.32
C LEU A 201 -4.58 2.80 -2.81
N ILE A 202 -3.32 2.55 -2.54
CA ILE A 202 -2.68 1.27 -2.86
C ILE A 202 -2.30 0.57 -1.56
N VAL A 203 -2.76 -0.66 -1.39
CA VAL A 203 -2.28 -1.52 -0.31
C VAL A 203 -0.98 -2.17 -0.78
N THR A 204 0.16 -1.64 -0.34
CA THR A 204 1.50 -2.13 -0.76
C THR A 204 2.00 -3.27 0.12
N GLY A 205 1.37 -3.51 1.27
CA GLY A 205 1.61 -4.71 2.08
C GLY A 205 0.53 -4.95 3.13
N ASP A 206 -0.11 -6.12 3.03
CA ASP A 206 -1.22 -6.55 3.89
C ASP A 206 -1.07 -7.99 4.37
N ARG A 207 -0.38 -8.82 3.59
CA ARG A 207 -0.08 -10.21 3.92
C ARG A 207 1.16 -10.26 4.82
N HIS A 208 1.43 -11.42 5.42
CA HIS A 208 2.62 -11.66 6.25
C HIS A 208 3.96 -11.47 5.50
N VAL A 209 3.90 -11.27 4.17
CA VAL A 209 4.99 -10.96 3.28
C VAL A 209 4.57 -9.73 2.46
N GLY A 210 5.39 -8.69 2.47
CA GLY A 210 5.28 -7.49 1.65
C GLY A 210 5.67 -7.78 0.20
N SER A 211 4.99 -7.12 -0.75
CA SER A 211 5.19 -7.43 -2.16
C SER A 211 6.29 -6.57 -2.79
N ARG A 212 7.40 -7.21 -3.16
CA ARG A 212 8.46 -6.59 -3.97
C ARG A 212 8.00 -6.21 -5.39
N VAL A 213 6.81 -6.63 -5.80
CA VAL A 213 6.17 -6.19 -7.06
C VAL A 213 6.08 -4.66 -7.14
N PHE A 214 5.87 -3.98 -6.02
CA PHE A 214 5.82 -2.51 -5.97
C PHE A 214 7.18 -1.82 -6.13
N SER A 215 8.24 -2.59 -6.40
CA SER A 215 9.57 -2.08 -6.78
C SER A 215 9.94 -2.42 -8.23
N GLU A 216 9.07 -3.14 -8.95
CA GLU A 216 9.26 -3.43 -10.37
C GLU A 216 9.20 -2.13 -11.19
N PRO A 217 10.15 -1.89 -12.12
CA PRO A 217 10.22 -0.63 -12.86
C PRO A 217 8.90 -0.22 -13.53
N ARG A 218 8.22 -1.15 -14.22
CA ARG A 218 6.94 -0.87 -14.88
C ARG A 218 5.83 -0.46 -13.90
N VAL A 219 5.85 -1.01 -12.69
CA VAL A 219 4.84 -0.74 -11.65
C VAL A 219 5.09 0.64 -11.06
N VAL A 220 6.35 0.96 -10.75
CA VAL A 220 6.75 2.29 -10.26
C VAL A 220 6.46 3.37 -11.29
N GLU A 221 6.78 3.11 -12.56
CA GLU A 221 6.49 4.02 -13.68
C GLU A 221 4.99 4.27 -13.84
N ALA A 222 4.16 3.22 -13.82
CA ALA A 222 2.71 3.37 -13.87
C ALA A 222 2.17 4.17 -12.68
N ALA A 223 2.74 3.98 -11.48
CA ALA A 223 2.36 4.76 -10.29
C ALA A 223 2.72 6.25 -10.42
N CYS A 224 3.84 6.59 -11.06
CA CYS A 224 4.19 7.99 -11.36
C CYS A 224 3.17 8.69 -12.27
N ASP A 225 2.49 7.93 -13.13
CA ASP A 225 1.62 8.46 -14.18
C ASP A 225 0.13 8.51 -13.78
N LEU A 226 -0.23 8.14 -12.54
CA LEU A 226 -1.63 8.04 -12.07
C LEU A 226 -2.42 9.36 -12.15
N GLY A 227 -1.75 10.52 -12.07
CA GLY A 227 -2.39 11.83 -12.21
C GLY A 227 -3.27 12.29 -11.02
N ALA A 228 -3.36 11.50 -9.95
CA ALA A 228 -4.11 11.82 -8.72
C ALA A 228 -3.21 11.78 -7.47
N ALA A 229 -3.75 12.19 -6.32
CA ALA A 229 -3.04 12.01 -5.05
C ALA A 229 -2.90 10.52 -4.72
N LEU A 230 -1.72 10.11 -4.27
CA LEU A 230 -1.44 8.72 -3.93
C LEU A 230 -1.37 8.54 -2.41
N LEU A 231 -2.14 7.59 -1.88
CA LEU A 231 -2.02 7.08 -0.52
C LEU A 231 -1.55 5.64 -0.56
N THR A 232 -0.72 5.24 0.40
CA THR A 232 -0.40 3.82 0.59
C THR A 232 -0.71 3.33 1.99
N LEU A 233 -1.35 2.17 2.05
CA LEU A 233 -1.36 1.33 3.25
C LEU A 233 -0.13 0.43 3.16
N ALA A 234 0.95 0.90 3.79
CA ALA A 234 2.29 0.39 3.58
C ALA A 234 2.49 -1.00 4.18
N GLY A 235 3.37 -1.79 3.56
CA GLY A 235 3.95 -2.98 4.18
C GLY A 235 4.87 -2.66 5.36
N PRO A 236 5.37 -3.67 6.09
CA PRO A 236 6.41 -3.46 7.12
C PRO A 236 7.74 -2.99 6.53
N VAL A 237 7.97 -3.16 5.23
CA VAL A 237 9.12 -2.63 4.49
C VAL A 237 8.63 -1.65 3.43
N SER A 238 9.26 -0.48 3.39
CA SER A 238 8.96 0.57 2.43
C SER A 238 9.36 0.17 1.02
N THR A 239 8.52 0.52 0.06
CA THR A 239 8.73 0.35 -1.39
C THR A 239 8.89 1.70 -2.07
N PRO A 240 9.41 1.76 -3.31
CA PRO A 240 9.48 3.02 -4.06
C PRO A 240 8.12 3.73 -4.23
N ILE A 241 7.01 3.00 -4.26
CA ILE A 241 5.67 3.59 -4.34
C ILE A 241 5.29 4.33 -3.05
N ASP A 242 5.74 3.83 -1.89
CA ASP A 242 5.50 4.51 -0.61
C ASP A 242 6.20 5.88 -0.56
N ASP A 243 7.35 6.02 -1.23
CA ASP A 243 8.06 7.29 -1.38
C ASP A 243 7.36 8.27 -2.34
N LEU A 244 6.65 7.75 -3.35
CA LEU A 244 5.81 8.55 -4.26
C LEU A 244 4.53 9.05 -3.57
N ALA A 245 4.06 8.32 -2.55
CA ALA A 245 2.83 8.63 -1.88
C ALA A 245 2.87 10.01 -1.20
N TRP A 246 1.75 10.72 -1.28
CA TRP A 246 1.53 11.88 -0.45
C TRP A 246 1.55 11.46 1.03
N HIS A 247 0.81 10.39 1.33
CA HIS A 247 0.74 9.79 2.65
C HIS A 247 0.92 8.27 2.57
N SER A 248 1.89 7.76 3.33
CA SER A 248 2.17 6.34 3.45
C SER A 248 2.21 5.97 4.92
N SER A 249 1.52 4.89 5.30
CA SER A 249 1.61 4.36 6.65
C SER A 249 1.29 2.87 6.69
N PRO A 250 2.01 2.08 7.50
CA PRO A 250 1.64 0.68 7.73
C PRO A 250 0.49 0.52 8.72
N VAL A 251 0.01 1.61 9.32
CA VAL A 251 -1.05 1.62 10.31
C VAL A 251 -2.36 2.06 9.64
N PRO A 252 -3.38 1.19 9.53
CA PRO A 252 -4.69 1.52 8.96
C PRO A 252 -5.29 2.83 9.50
N GLY A 253 -5.25 3.01 10.82
CA GLY A 253 -5.78 4.21 11.48
C GLY A 253 -5.06 5.51 11.12
N ALA A 254 -3.79 5.46 10.70
CA ALA A 254 -3.07 6.65 10.25
C ALA A 254 -3.51 7.07 8.84
N VAL A 255 -3.75 6.11 7.95
CA VAL A 255 -4.32 6.36 6.63
C VAL A 255 -5.73 6.94 6.76
N GLN A 256 -6.55 6.36 7.63
CA GLN A 256 -7.87 6.90 7.97
C GLN A 256 -7.79 8.34 8.48
N ALA A 257 -6.92 8.62 9.45
CA ALA A 257 -6.76 9.96 10.00
C ALA A 257 -6.30 10.99 8.94
N ALA A 258 -5.51 10.56 7.95
CA ALA A 258 -5.11 11.41 6.83
C ALA A 258 -6.31 11.77 5.94
N ILE A 259 -7.21 10.81 5.66
CA ILE A 259 -8.46 11.03 4.93
C ILE A 259 -9.39 11.97 5.71
N GLU A 260 -9.60 11.71 7.00
CA GLU A 260 -10.43 12.56 7.87
C GLU A 260 -9.93 14.00 7.95
N ARG A 261 -8.61 14.20 7.94
CA ARG A 261 -8.03 15.55 7.92
C ARG A 261 -8.38 16.31 6.64
N ILE A 262 -8.42 15.64 5.49
CA ILE A 262 -8.86 16.25 4.23
C ILE A 262 -10.35 16.63 4.34
N LEU A 263 -11.19 15.69 4.79
CA LEU A 263 -12.63 15.93 4.96
C LEU A 263 -12.92 17.07 5.94
N ARG A 264 -12.15 17.18 7.02
CA ARG A 264 -12.25 18.32 7.96
C ARG A 264 -11.89 19.63 7.29
N GLY A 265 -10.82 19.66 6.49
CA GLY A 265 -10.44 20.83 5.71
C GLY A 265 -11.50 21.22 4.67
N GLU A 266 -12.17 20.26 4.04
CA GLU A 266 -13.33 20.54 3.17
C GLU A 266 -14.49 21.17 3.95
N LEU A 267 -14.79 20.64 5.14
CA LEU A 267 -15.85 21.16 6.00
C LEU A 267 -15.55 22.58 6.46
N GLU A 268 -14.30 22.87 6.84
CA GLU A 268 -13.86 24.22 7.24
C GLU A 268 -13.97 25.24 6.10
N LYS A 269 -13.70 24.81 4.86
CA LYS A 269 -13.83 25.66 3.67
C LYS A 269 -15.28 25.80 3.18
N ALA A 270 -16.20 24.97 3.67
CA ALA A 270 -17.60 25.07 3.30
C ALA A 270 -18.21 26.35 3.89
N ASP A 271 -18.79 27.21 3.04
CA ASP A 271 -19.54 28.40 3.46
C ASP A 271 -20.87 27.98 4.11
N ARG A 272 -20.77 27.51 5.36
CA ARG A 272 -21.89 27.02 6.16
C ARG A 272 -23.02 28.04 6.24
N PRO A 273 -22.75 29.33 6.51
CA PRO A 273 -23.81 30.36 6.51
C PRO A 273 -24.53 30.51 5.17
N ARG A 274 -23.86 30.30 4.03
CA ARG A 274 -24.54 30.28 2.73
C ARG A 274 -25.36 29.01 2.51
N LEU A 275 -24.84 27.85 2.94
CA LEU A 275 -25.56 26.58 2.84
C LEU A 275 -26.84 26.57 3.71
N ASP A 276 -26.75 27.08 4.93
CA ASP A 276 -27.90 27.20 5.83
C ASP A 276 -28.96 28.15 5.23
N ARG A 277 -28.54 29.27 4.62
CA ARG A 277 -29.46 30.18 3.87
C ARG A 277 -30.12 29.50 2.67
N ILE A 278 -29.41 28.62 1.95
CA ILE A 278 -29.98 27.84 0.84
C ILE A 278 -31.01 26.83 1.39
N GLU A 279 -30.69 26.14 2.48
CA GLU A 279 -31.60 25.20 3.14
C GLU A 279 -32.89 25.90 3.60
N GLU A 280 -32.78 27.04 4.27
CA GLU A 280 -33.94 27.85 4.68
C GLU A 280 -34.81 28.26 3.49
N LEU A 281 -34.21 28.68 2.37
CA LEU A 281 -34.94 29.07 1.16
C LEU A 281 -35.66 27.88 0.53
N LEU A 282 -35.02 26.71 0.47
CA LEU A 282 -35.63 25.48 -0.07
C LEU A 282 -36.76 24.95 0.81
N ILE A 283 -36.65 25.07 2.14
CA ILE A 283 -37.74 24.74 3.08
C ILE A 283 -38.92 25.69 2.88
N ARG A 284 -38.67 27.01 2.82
CA ARG A 284 -39.74 28.01 2.58
C ARG A 284 -40.44 27.82 1.24
N SER A 285 -39.70 27.41 0.21
CA SER A 285 -40.24 27.17 -1.14
C SER A 285 -41.11 25.91 -1.24
N ARG A 286 -41.03 25.01 -0.25
CA ARG A 286 -41.88 23.80 -0.16
C ARG A 286 -43.16 24.02 0.63
N ILE A 287 -43.30 25.16 1.32
CA ILE A 287 -44.58 25.59 1.88
C ILE A 287 -45.45 25.98 0.68
N PRO A 288 -46.58 25.30 0.40
CA PRO A 288 -47.44 25.71 -0.69
C PRO A 288 -47.84 27.16 -0.47
N PRO A 289 -47.91 28.00 -1.52
CA PRO A 289 -48.46 29.34 -1.36
C PRO A 289 -49.83 29.16 -0.73
N GLY A 290 -49.98 29.63 0.52
CA GLY A 290 -51.25 29.58 1.22
C GLY A 290 -52.32 30.19 0.34
N ASP A 291 -53.50 29.58 0.33
CA ASP A 291 -54.69 29.98 -0.43
C ASP A 291 -54.96 31.49 -0.28
N GLY A 292 -54.37 32.26 -1.18
CA GLY A 292 -54.25 33.71 -1.06
C GLY A 292 -53.76 34.34 -2.34
N TRP A 293 -54.11 33.74 -3.49
CA TRP A 293 -54.19 34.52 -4.72
C TRP A 293 -55.41 35.45 -4.58
N PRO A 294 -55.25 36.78 -4.67
CA PRO A 294 -56.41 37.67 -4.71
C PRO A 294 -57.13 37.40 -6.04
N SER A 295 -58.19 36.59 -5.95
CA SER A 295 -59.25 36.50 -6.95
C SER A 295 -59.99 37.84 -6.94
N ASP A 296 -59.41 38.87 -7.54
CA ASP A 296 -60.12 40.04 -8.04
C ASP A 296 -59.16 40.87 -8.90
N ALA A 297 -59.06 40.50 -10.17
CA ALA A 297 -58.69 41.44 -11.23
C ALA A 297 -59.92 41.58 -12.14
N PRO A 298 -60.60 42.75 -12.15
CA PRO A 298 -61.63 43.02 -13.14
C PRO A 298 -60.95 43.36 -14.48
N PHE A 299 -61.67 43.03 -15.56
CA PHE A 299 -61.34 43.32 -16.96
C PHE A 299 -60.84 44.74 -17.21
#